data_AF-A0A956BVK1-F1
#
_entry.id   AF-A0A956BVK1-F1
#
_cell.length_a   1.000
_cell.length_b   1.000
_cell.length_c   1.000
_cell.angle_alpha   90.00
_cell.angle_beta   90.00
_cell.angle_gamma   90.00
#
_symmetry.space_group_name_H-M   'P 1'
#
loop_
_entity.id
_entity.type
_entity.pdbx_description
1 polymer ?
#
loop_
_entity_poly.entity_id
_entity_poly.type
_entity_poly.pdbx_seq_one_letter_code
_entity_poly.pdbx_strand_id
1 'polypeptide(L)' 'MTDVSEAKVACPNMGSCAMYGLFKHAGTLSVFKIRYCNGAFESCARYRVASEGRVVPLRLMPNGQTLKAPEVP' A
#
# COMPACT_ATOMS: atom_id res chain seq x y z
N MET A 1 34.35 8.51 -7.12
CA MET A 1 33.09 8.08 -7.76
C MET A 1 32.09 7.90 -6.64
N THR A 2 31.18 8.85 -6.49
CA THR A 2 30.15 8.85 -5.45
C THR A 2 29.15 7.75 -5.80
N ASP A 3 29.19 6.67 -5.04
CA ASP A 3 28.17 5.62 -5.09
C ASP A 3 26.89 6.23 -4.51
N VAL A 4 26.05 6.77 -5.40
CA VAL A 4 24.66 7.08 -5.05
C VAL A 4 23.98 5.72 -4.95
N SER A 5 24.15 5.09 -3.80
CA SER A 5 23.30 3.99 -3.38
C SER A 5 21.87 4.55 -3.39
N GLU A 6 21.17 4.26 -4.48
CA GLU A 6 19.79 4.62 -4.74
C GLU A 6 18.95 4.02 -3.61
N ALA A 7 18.80 4.78 -2.53
CA ALA A 7 17.94 4.43 -1.42
C ALA A 7 16.53 4.38 -2.01
N LYS A 8 16.09 3.18 -2.39
CA LYS A 8 14.70 2.93 -2.80
C LYS A 8 13.83 3.57 -1.74
N VAL A 9 13.21 4.70 -2.09
CA VAL A 9 12.36 5.44 -1.17
C VAL A 9 11.25 4.46 -0.80
N ALA A 10 11.24 4.04 0.46
CA ALA A 10 10.18 3.19 0.96
C ALA A 10 8.95 4.07 1.19
N CYS A 11 7.76 3.50 0.97
CA CYS A 11 6.52 4.19 1.32
C CYS A 11 6.57 4.67 2.78
N PRO A 12 6.41 5.98 3.06
CA PRO A 12 6.47 6.49 4.43
C PRO A 12 5.32 5.94 5.29
N ASN A 13 4.25 5.46 4.65
CA ASN A 13 3.10 4.83 5.30
C ASN A 13 3.27 3.30 5.45
N MET A 14 4.46 2.74 5.22
CA MET A 14 4.69 1.29 5.32
C MET A 14 4.45 0.75 6.75
N GLY A 15 4.73 1.53 7.79
CA GLY A 15 4.46 1.11 9.17
C GLY A 15 2.98 1.19 9.57
N SER A 16 2.22 2.06 8.92
CA SER A 16 0.87 2.47 9.34
C SER A 16 -0.22 2.23 8.30
N CYS A 17 0.08 1.54 7.20
CA CYS A 17 -0.88 1.29 6.14
C CYS A 17 -2.05 0.45 6.67
N ALA A 18 -3.24 1.06 6.74
CA ALA A 18 -4.45 0.42 7.27
C ALA A 18 -4.85 -0.89 6.56
N MET A 19 -4.33 -1.14 5.34
CA MET A 19 -4.57 -2.41 4.63
C MET A 19 -3.89 -3.59 5.33
N TYR A 20 -2.79 -3.36 6.04
CA TYR A 20 -1.96 -4.44 6.57
C TYR A 20 -2.69 -5.23 7.66
N GLY A 21 -3.58 -4.58 8.40
CA GLY A 21 -4.48 -5.26 9.34
C GLY A 21 -5.52 -6.18 8.70
N LEU A 22 -5.71 -6.12 7.37
CA LEU A 22 -6.64 -7.01 6.65
C LEU A 22 -6.03 -8.36 6.29
N PHE A 23 -4.70 -8.45 6.23
CA PHE A 23 -4.03 -9.68 5.80
C PHE A 23 -3.91 -10.66 6.97
N LYS A 24 -4.56 -11.81 6.84
CA LYS A 24 -4.40 -12.94 7.77
C LYS A 24 -3.11 -13.73 7.54
N HIS A 25 -2.49 -13.59 6.37
CA HIS A 25 -1.29 -14.33 5.97
C HIS A 25 -0.10 -13.40 5.72
N ALA A 26 1.02 -13.67 6.40
CA ALA A 26 2.25 -12.88 6.30
C ALA A 26 2.85 -12.89 4.88
N GLY A 27 2.75 -14.01 4.16
CA GLY A 27 3.24 -14.12 2.78
C GLY A 27 2.54 -13.15 1.83
N THR A 28 1.21 -13.08 1.88
CA THR A 28 0.42 -12.15 1.07
C THR A 28 0.79 -10.71 1.38
N LEU A 29 0.88 -10.36 2.67
CA LEU A 29 1.33 -9.03 3.11
C LEU A 29 2.72 -8.66 2.55
N SER A 30 3.66 -9.61 2.54
CA SER A 30 5.01 -9.40 2.00
C SER A 30 4.99 -9.06 0.51
N VAL A 31 4.18 -9.76 -0.29
CA VAL A 31 4.03 -9.47 -1.73
C VAL A 31 3.52 -8.04 -1.97
N PHE A 32 2.54 -7.60 -1.18
CA PHE A 32 2.02 -6.23 -1.28
C PHE A 32 3.05 -5.18 -0.88
N LYS A 33 3.82 -5.42 0.20
CA LYS A 33 4.92 -4.55 0.62
C LYS A 33 5.97 -4.40 -0.47
N ILE A 34 6.39 -5.53 -1.08
CA ILE A 34 7.38 -5.53 -2.16
C ILE A 34 6.88 -4.72 -3.35
N ARG A 35 5.65 -4.98 -3.82
CA ARG A 35 5.13 -4.34 -5.04
C ARG A 35 4.82 -2.85 -4.85
N TYR A 36 4.17 -2.49 -3.75
CA TYR A 36 3.56 -1.16 -3.60
C TYR A 36 4.23 -0.27 -2.56
N CYS A 37 5.14 -0.79 -1.73
CA CYS A 37 5.85 0.05 -0.75
C CYS A 37 7.35 0.13 -1.03
N ASN A 38 7.97 -0.96 -1.48
CA ASN A 38 9.40 -1.00 -1.81
C ASN A 38 9.67 -0.84 -3.32
N GLY A 39 8.63 -0.92 -4.16
CA GLY A 39 8.74 -0.88 -5.63
C GLY A 39 8.47 0.48 -6.23
N ALA A 40 7.21 0.96 -6.14
CA ALA A 40 6.79 2.26 -6.70
C ALA A 40 5.54 2.78 -5.95
N PHE A 41 5.70 3.18 -4.70
CA PHE A 41 4.57 3.57 -3.84
C PHE A 41 3.83 4.82 -4.29
N GLU A 42 4.45 5.66 -5.11
CA GLU A 42 3.85 6.87 -5.69
C GLU A 42 2.62 6.52 -6.56
N SER A 43 2.64 5.33 -7.19
CA SER A 43 1.51 4.80 -7.96
C SER A 43 0.44 4.11 -7.09
N CYS A 44 0.72 3.87 -5.82
CA CYS A 44 -0.21 3.20 -4.92
C CYS A 44 -1.38 4.13 -4.60
N ALA A 45 -2.59 3.76 -5.05
CA ALA A 45 -3.79 4.57 -4.84
C ALA A 45 -4.07 4.82 -3.34
N ARG A 46 -3.74 3.84 -2.48
CA ARG A 46 -3.87 3.98 -1.02
C ARG A 46 -2.87 4.99 -0.46
N TYR A 47 -1.65 5.02 -0.97
CA TYR A 47 -0.64 6.00 -0.56
C TYR A 47 -1.09 7.41 -0.91
N ARG A 48 -1.55 7.64 -2.15
CA ARG A 48 -2.07 8.93 -2.60
C ARG A 48 -3.18 9.47 -1.70
N VAL A 49 -4.16 8.64 -1.36
CA VAL A 49 -5.25 9.03 -0.45
C VAL A 49 -4.72 9.38 0.95
N ALA A 50 -3.78 8.60 1.47
CA ALA A 50 -3.16 8.88 2.77
C ALA A 50 -2.32 10.16 2.77
N SER A 51 -1.57 10.45 1.70
CA SER A 51 -0.76 11.67 1.57
C SER A 51 -1.63 12.93 1.44
N GLU A 52 -2.87 12.79 0.97
CA GLU A 52 -3.87 13.87 0.98
C GLU A 52 -4.49 14.09 2.37
N GLY A 53 -4.07 13.35 3.41
CA GLY A 53 -4.64 13.43 4.76
C GLY A 53 -6.05 12.83 4.87
N ARG A 54 -6.50 12.07 3.87
CA ARG A 54 -7.83 11.49 3.83
C ARG A 54 -7.84 10.09 4.45
N VAL A 55 -9.01 9.71 4.98
CA VAL A 55 -9.23 8.34 5.47
C VAL A 55 -9.15 7.37 4.30
N VAL A 56 -8.21 6.41 4.37
CA VAL A 56 -8.03 5.41 3.32
C VAL A 56 -9.17 4.39 3.37
N PRO A 57 -10.00 4.25 2.33
CA PRO A 57 -11.10 3.30 2.35
C PRO A 57 -10.60 1.88 2.55
N LEU A 58 -11.29 1.11 3.40
CA LEU A 58 -10.89 -0.26 3.74
C LEU A 58 -10.82 -1.16 2.49
N ARG A 59 -11.76 -0.97 1.57
CA ARG A 59 -11.92 -1.76 0.34
C ARG A 59 -11.09 -1.25 -0.85
N LEU A 60 -10.40 -0.11 -0.72
CA LEU A 60 -9.53 0.41 -1.78
C LEU A 60 -8.24 -0.42 -1.86
N MET A 61 -7.99 -1.04 -3.00
CA MET A 61 -6.77 -1.80 -3.26
C MET A 61 -5.63 -0.87 -3.73
N PRO A 62 -4.36 -1.29 -3.60
CA PRO A 62 -3.21 -0.48 -4.01
C PRO A 62 -3.19 -0.11 -5.49
N ASN A 63 -3.80 -0.94 -6.35
CA ASN A 63 -3.94 -0.70 -7.78
C ASN A 63 -5.10 0.25 -8.15
N GLY A 64 -5.82 0.80 -7.16
CA GLY A 64 -6.96 1.70 -7.38
C GLY A 64 -8.31 1.00 -7.55
N GLN A 65 -8.34 -0.34 -7.65
CA GLN A 65 -9.61 -1.07 -7.67
C GLN A 65 -10.24 -1.08 -6.28
N THR A 66 -11.56 -1.13 -6.21
CA THR A 66 -12.28 -1.28 -4.93
C THR A 66 -12.91 -2.65 -4.86
N LEU A 67 -12.67 -3.39 -3.79
CA LEU A 67 -13.35 -4.67 -3.55
C LEU A 67 -14.86 -4.41 -3.47
N LYS A 68 -15.66 -5.22 -4.17
CA LYS A 68 -17.12 -5.17 -4.03
C LYS A 68 -17.49 -5.40 -2.57
N ALA A 69 -18.55 -4.74 -2.11
CA ALA A 69 -19.14 -5.11 -0.84
C ALA A 69 -19.62 -6.58 -0.92
N PRO A 70 -19.59 -7.34 0.19
CA PRO A 70 -20.32 -8.60 0.23
C PRO A 70 -21.77 -8.31 -0.15
N GLU A 71 -22.32 -9.06 -1.11
CA GLU A 71 -23.77 -9.02 -1.33
C GLU A 71 -24.43 -9.54 -0.05
N VAL A 72 -25.29 -8.71 0.54
CA VAL A 72 -26.11 -9.13 1.68
C VAL A 72 -27.20 -10.04 1.10
N PRO A 73 -27.31 -11.31 1.54
CA PRO A 73 -28.38 -12.21 1.11
C PRO A 73 -29.78 -11.67 1.44
#